data_AF-A0A1A2XF86-F1
#
_entry.id   AF-A0A1A2XF86-F1
#
_cell.length_a   1.000
_cell.length_b   1.000
_cell.length_c   1.000
_cell.angle_alpha   90.00
_cell.angle_beta   90.00
_cell.angle_gamma   90.00
#
_symmetry.space_group_name_H-M   'P 1'
#
loop_
_entity.id
_entity.type
_entity.pdbx_description
1 polymer ?
#
loop_
_entity_poly.entity_id
_entity_poly.type
_entity_poly.pdbx_seq_one_letter_code
_entity_poly.pdbx_strand_id
1 'polypeptide(L)'
;MPVDPRTPVLIGYGQINHPDSSDPVEPVDLMAAAARRAATERVLRAVDSIRVVNLFSARYRDPGLLLAQRIGAANPTTRYSPVGGNVPQSLVNRACLDIQAGRAGVVLLAGGEMWRTRTRLRAAGGKLGWTRQDETVAIAECEGEDVPLSGPAEERIGLDRPAYVYPLFEQALRIATGEKVDAHRRRIGELWSRFNAVAVDNPHAWIREPVGAEDIWQTGPTNRMISWPYTKLMNSNNMVDQAAALVLTSVRVATELGVPSERWVFPQAGTDAHDTYAVAERAELHRSPAIRIGGARACKLAGADAIADIDYVDLYSCFPSAVQVAANELGLPTDDPGRPLTVTGGLTFAGGPWNNYVMHSIATLAELLIANPGRRGLITANGGYLTKHSFGVYGTEPPESGFRWEDVQPEVDAHRTRPAAAQWRGTGAVESWTAPFDRDGRPQQVFLAVQTPEGSRTLAVIREPDVAAAAVHEDIAGAAVDVREDGTAALR
;
A
#
# COMPACT_ATOMS: atom_id res chain seq x y z
N MET A 1 32.35 -15.62 5.71
CA MET A 1 32.79 -15.64 4.29
C MET A 1 32.84 -14.20 3.80
N PRO A 2 33.76 -13.83 2.89
CA PRO A 2 33.72 -12.49 2.27
C PRO A 2 32.40 -12.34 1.50
N VAL A 3 31.71 -11.21 1.70
CA VAL A 3 30.46 -10.89 0.99
C VAL A 3 30.79 -10.57 -0.46
N ASP A 4 29.98 -11.05 -1.42
CA ASP A 4 30.16 -10.69 -2.83
C ASP A 4 30.14 -9.15 -2.96
N PRO A 5 31.17 -8.52 -3.56
CA PRO A 5 31.24 -7.07 -3.73
C PRO A 5 30.04 -6.48 -4.50
N ARG A 6 29.31 -7.29 -5.28
CA ARG A 6 28.11 -6.88 -6.04
C ARG A 6 26.80 -7.08 -5.27
N THR A 7 26.83 -7.63 -4.06
CA THR A 7 25.62 -7.77 -3.24
C THR A 7 24.97 -6.40 -3.01
N PRO A 8 23.68 -6.24 -3.34
CA PRO A 8 22.94 -5.02 -3.05
C PRO A 8 22.78 -4.81 -1.55
N VAL A 9 22.89 -3.56 -1.13
CA VAL A 9 22.77 -3.15 0.26
C VAL A 9 22.05 -1.80 0.33
N LEU A 10 21.07 -1.71 1.24
CA LEU A 10 20.44 -0.45 1.63
C LEU A 10 21.37 0.25 2.64
N ILE A 11 21.88 1.41 2.24
CA ILE A 11 22.89 2.17 2.98
C ILE A 11 22.37 3.48 3.59
N GLY A 12 21.16 3.87 3.20
CA GLY A 12 20.52 5.09 3.69
C GLY A 12 19.00 4.97 3.61
N TYR A 13 18.33 5.44 4.64
CA TYR A 13 16.88 5.46 4.78
C TYR A 13 16.50 6.71 5.55
N GLY A 14 15.66 7.56 4.98
CA GLY A 14 15.32 8.87 5.53
C GLY A 14 13.84 9.15 5.37
N GLN A 15 13.25 9.73 6.42
CA GLN A 15 11.82 10.03 6.48
C GLN A 15 11.61 11.45 7.00
N ILE A 16 10.58 12.12 6.50
CA ILE A 16 10.20 13.45 6.97
C ILE A 16 8.68 13.62 6.96
N ASN A 17 8.17 14.25 8.02
CA ASN A 17 6.80 14.74 8.12
C ASN A 17 6.85 16.27 8.14
N HIS A 18 5.95 16.91 7.42
CA HIS A 18 5.80 18.37 7.38
C HIS A 18 4.41 18.78 7.89
N PRO A 19 4.14 18.72 9.20
CA PRO A 19 2.82 19.06 9.75
C PRO A 19 2.50 20.55 9.67
N ASP A 20 3.52 21.41 9.51
CA ASP A 20 3.32 22.85 9.38
C ASP A 20 2.98 23.25 7.95
N SER A 21 1.68 23.26 7.67
CA SER A 21 1.16 23.67 6.37
C SER A 21 1.37 25.17 6.02
N SER A 22 1.85 26.02 6.95
CA SER A 22 2.09 27.45 6.69
C SER A 22 3.33 27.74 5.84
N ASP A 23 4.29 26.82 5.84
CA ASP A 23 5.45 26.83 4.95
C ASP A 23 5.15 25.97 3.69
N PRO A 24 4.94 26.58 2.50
CA PRO A 24 4.53 25.85 1.31
C PRO A 24 5.71 25.16 0.62
N VAL A 25 6.29 24.16 1.29
CA VAL A 25 7.32 23.28 0.72
C VAL A 25 6.72 22.49 -0.45
N GLU A 26 7.47 22.34 -1.55
CA GLU A 26 7.03 21.50 -2.67
C GLU A 26 7.42 20.03 -2.49
N PRO A 27 6.70 19.07 -3.10
CA PRO A 27 6.97 17.65 -2.92
C PRO A 27 8.44 17.23 -3.17
N VAL A 28 9.08 17.78 -4.20
CA VAL A 28 10.48 17.44 -4.53
C VAL A 28 11.47 17.99 -3.49
N ASP A 29 11.20 19.15 -2.90
CA ASP A 29 12.02 19.67 -1.81
C ASP A 29 11.87 18.82 -0.54
N LEU A 30 10.67 18.30 -0.28
CA LEU A 30 10.43 17.37 0.82
C LEU A 30 11.17 16.03 0.59
N MET A 31 11.14 15.50 -0.65
CA MET A 31 11.96 14.34 -1.05
C MET A 31 13.46 14.60 -0.87
N ALA A 32 13.94 15.79 -1.27
CA ALA A 32 15.35 16.16 -1.10
C ALA A 32 15.74 16.24 0.39
N ALA A 33 14.85 16.73 1.25
CA ALA A 33 15.05 16.73 2.70
C ALA A 33 15.10 15.29 3.26
N ALA A 34 14.23 14.39 2.79
CA ALA A 34 14.29 12.96 3.15
C ALA A 34 15.61 12.32 2.69
N ALA A 35 16.06 12.60 1.46
CA ALA A 35 17.34 12.09 0.93
C ALA A 35 18.54 12.58 1.75
N ARG A 36 18.54 13.84 2.18
CA ARG A 36 19.59 14.39 3.08
C ARG A 36 19.56 13.80 4.48
N ARG A 37 18.42 13.27 4.94
CA ARG A 37 18.36 12.46 6.18
C ARG A 37 18.89 11.04 5.96
N ALA A 38 18.67 10.48 4.77
CA ALA A 38 19.10 9.12 4.44
C ALA A 38 20.63 9.00 4.32
N ALA A 39 21.29 9.98 3.69
CA ALA A 39 22.69 9.85 3.29
C ALA A 39 23.48 11.17 3.33
N THR A 40 24.81 11.04 3.39
CA THR A 40 25.73 12.19 3.36
C THR A 40 25.78 12.82 1.97
N GLU A 41 26.25 14.07 1.88
CA GLU A 41 26.43 14.76 0.60
C GLU A 41 27.32 13.99 -0.38
N ARG A 42 28.38 13.32 0.11
CA ARG A 42 29.25 12.48 -0.71
C ARG A 42 28.47 11.36 -1.40
N VAL A 43 27.58 10.69 -0.68
CA VAL A 43 26.74 9.62 -1.24
C VAL A 43 25.70 10.19 -2.20
N LEU A 44 25.04 11.29 -1.84
CA LEU A 44 24.02 11.92 -2.69
C LEU A 44 24.57 12.41 -4.03
N ARG A 45 25.78 12.98 -4.04
CA ARG A 45 26.48 13.40 -5.26
C ARG A 45 26.89 12.21 -6.15
N ALA A 46 27.03 11.01 -5.56
CA ALA A 46 27.39 9.79 -6.27
C ALA A 46 26.19 9.06 -6.87
N VAL A 47 24.96 9.50 -6.60
CA VAL A 47 23.73 8.92 -7.16
C VAL A 47 23.76 9.00 -8.69
N ASP A 48 23.65 7.84 -9.35
CA ASP A 48 23.62 7.70 -10.80
C ASP A 48 22.24 7.23 -11.33
N SER A 49 21.32 6.89 -10.44
CA SER A 49 19.95 6.49 -10.77
C SER A 49 18.97 7.02 -9.73
N ILE A 50 17.95 7.75 -10.16
CA ILE A 50 16.87 8.26 -9.31
C ILE A 50 15.53 7.69 -9.78
N ARG A 51 14.82 7.01 -8.88
CA ARG A 51 13.48 6.44 -9.14
C ARG A 51 12.47 7.12 -8.23
N VAL A 52 11.53 7.86 -8.83
CA VAL A 52 10.52 8.61 -8.09
C VAL A 52 9.18 7.90 -8.15
N VAL A 53 8.62 7.64 -6.97
CA VAL A 53 7.26 7.09 -6.82
C VAL A 53 6.24 8.12 -7.26
N ASN A 54 5.20 7.65 -7.95
CA ASN A 54 4.13 8.48 -8.47
C ASN A 54 3.49 9.35 -7.38
N LEU A 55 3.44 10.66 -7.63
CA LEU A 55 2.82 11.65 -6.76
C LEU A 55 1.57 12.26 -7.40
N PHE A 56 0.60 12.58 -6.56
CA PHE A 56 -0.67 13.19 -6.93
C PHE A 56 -0.73 14.67 -6.60
N SER A 57 0.04 15.16 -5.62
CA SER A 57 -0.02 16.55 -5.17
C SER A 57 0.42 17.55 -6.25
N ALA A 58 1.46 17.24 -7.03
CA ALA A 58 2.00 18.10 -8.09
C ALA A 58 2.13 17.35 -9.42
N ARG A 59 2.35 18.10 -10.52
CA ARG A 59 2.65 17.53 -11.84
C ARG A 59 4.01 18.04 -12.29
N TYR A 60 4.93 17.11 -12.49
CA TYR A 60 6.27 17.34 -13.03
C TYR A 60 6.41 16.55 -14.33
N ARG A 61 7.27 17.00 -15.23
CA ARG A 61 7.63 16.22 -16.43
C ARG A 61 8.65 15.15 -16.05
N ASP A 62 9.64 15.52 -15.25
CA ASP A 62 10.62 14.62 -14.65
C ASP A 62 10.95 15.06 -13.20
N PRO A 63 10.26 14.52 -12.18
CA PRO A 63 10.55 14.86 -10.80
C PRO A 63 11.92 14.33 -10.35
N GLY A 64 12.45 13.26 -10.96
CA GLY A 64 13.77 12.71 -10.66
C GLY A 64 14.89 13.67 -11.06
N LEU A 65 14.75 14.32 -12.22
CA LEU A 65 15.70 15.33 -12.69
C LEU A 65 15.69 16.56 -11.78
N LEU A 66 14.51 17.01 -11.35
CA LEU A 66 14.41 18.12 -10.39
C LEU A 66 15.02 17.73 -9.04
N LEU A 67 14.79 16.51 -8.57
CA LEU A 67 15.38 15.99 -7.34
C LEU A 67 16.91 15.93 -7.43
N ALA A 68 17.46 15.48 -8.56
CA ALA A 68 18.90 15.45 -8.83
C ALA A 68 19.55 16.82 -8.60
N GLN A 69 18.92 17.88 -9.15
CA GLN A 69 19.38 19.26 -8.99
C GLN A 69 19.37 19.69 -7.52
N ARG A 70 18.35 19.32 -6.74
CA ARG A 70 18.25 19.68 -5.31
C ARG A 70 19.30 18.98 -4.45
N ILE A 71 19.69 17.76 -4.79
CA ILE A 71 20.66 16.97 -4.00
C ILE A 71 22.10 17.06 -4.52
N GLY A 72 22.31 17.70 -5.68
CA GLY A 72 23.62 17.86 -6.30
C GLY A 72 24.12 16.62 -7.05
N ALA A 73 23.22 15.72 -7.46
CA ALA A 73 23.56 14.61 -8.34
C ALA A 73 23.72 15.11 -9.78
N ALA A 74 24.89 14.88 -10.40
CA ALA A 74 25.28 15.60 -11.61
C ALA A 74 24.46 15.22 -12.85
N ASN A 75 24.33 13.92 -13.15
CA ASN A 75 23.61 13.44 -14.33
C ASN A 75 23.06 12.01 -14.13
N PRO A 76 22.16 11.80 -13.15
CA PRO A 76 21.59 10.48 -12.93
C PRO A 76 20.60 10.12 -14.03
N THR A 77 20.47 8.82 -14.29
CA THR A 77 19.29 8.28 -14.99
C THR A 77 18.05 8.50 -14.12
N THR A 78 16.94 8.89 -14.72
CA THR A 78 15.69 9.14 -14.00
C THR A 78 14.61 8.17 -14.43
N ARG A 79 13.79 7.75 -13.47
CA ARG A 79 12.61 6.91 -13.67
C ARG A 79 11.46 7.45 -12.83
N TYR A 80 10.27 7.39 -13.40
CA TYR A 80 9.03 7.69 -12.70
C TYR A 80 8.16 6.45 -12.64
N SER A 81 7.36 6.29 -11.60
CA SER A 81 6.60 5.07 -11.42
C SER A 81 5.15 5.18 -11.92
N PRO A 82 4.49 4.04 -12.22
CA PRO A 82 3.05 3.96 -12.33
C PRO A 82 2.38 4.15 -10.95
N VAL A 83 1.05 4.24 -10.93
CA VAL A 83 0.26 4.33 -9.70
C VAL A 83 0.20 2.97 -8.99
N GLY A 84 0.42 2.95 -7.68
CA GLY A 84 0.24 1.77 -6.84
C GLY A 84 1.07 1.80 -5.56
N GLY A 85 0.48 1.37 -4.45
CA GLY A 85 1.19 1.23 -3.17
C GLY A 85 2.20 0.06 -3.14
N ASN A 86 2.15 -0.85 -4.11
CA ASN A 86 3.14 -1.93 -4.25
C ASN A 86 4.49 -1.44 -4.79
N VAL A 87 4.48 -0.28 -5.45
CA VAL A 87 5.57 0.19 -6.28
C VAL A 87 6.87 0.48 -5.51
N PRO A 88 6.88 1.07 -4.29
CA PRO A 88 8.14 1.29 -3.58
C PRO A 88 8.95 0.00 -3.37
N GLN A 89 8.31 -1.12 -3.03
CA GLN A 89 8.99 -2.41 -2.88
C GLN A 89 9.45 -2.98 -4.22
N SER A 90 8.63 -2.87 -5.27
CA SER A 90 9.01 -3.34 -6.62
C SER A 90 10.21 -2.55 -7.17
N LEU A 91 10.28 -1.23 -6.91
CA LEU A 91 11.45 -0.42 -7.25
C LEU A 91 12.70 -0.86 -6.48
N VAL A 92 12.58 -1.27 -5.20
CA VAL A 92 13.71 -1.85 -4.47
C VAL A 92 14.16 -3.16 -5.12
N ASN A 93 13.23 -4.04 -5.44
CA ASN A 93 13.52 -5.32 -6.10
C ASN A 93 14.26 -5.10 -7.43
N ARG A 94 13.80 -4.15 -8.26
CA ARG A 94 14.46 -3.77 -9.51
C ARG A 94 15.82 -3.11 -9.30
N ALA A 95 15.95 -2.22 -8.32
CA ALA A 95 17.23 -1.60 -7.98
C ALA A 95 18.28 -2.66 -7.58
N CYS A 96 17.90 -3.65 -6.79
CA CYS A 96 18.78 -4.77 -6.42
C CYS A 96 19.26 -5.56 -7.65
N LEU A 97 18.35 -5.89 -8.58
CA LEU A 97 18.70 -6.59 -9.83
C LEU A 97 19.64 -5.76 -10.71
N ASP A 98 19.40 -4.45 -10.81
CA ASP A 98 20.23 -3.54 -11.61
C ASP A 98 21.63 -3.38 -11.00
N ILE A 99 21.74 -3.31 -9.67
CA ILE A 99 23.02 -3.28 -8.97
C ILE A 99 23.80 -4.59 -9.16
N GLN A 100 23.14 -5.75 -9.01
CA GLN A 100 23.78 -7.06 -9.23
C GLN A 100 24.30 -7.22 -10.67
N ALA A 101 23.55 -6.70 -11.64
CA ALA A 101 23.90 -6.71 -13.05
C ALA A 101 24.91 -5.62 -13.45
N GLY A 102 25.26 -4.70 -12.54
CA GLY A 102 26.13 -3.56 -12.84
C GLY A 102 25.51 -2.50 -13.75
N ARG A 103 24.17 -2.47 -13.87
CA ARG A 103 23.43 -1.45 -14.63
C ARG A 103 23.24 -0.14 -13.87
N ALA A 104 23.35 -0.17 -12.54
CA ALA A 104 23.32 1.01 -11.68
C ALA A 104 24.34 0.89 -10.54
N GLY A 105 24.95 2.01 -10.12
CA GLY A 105 25.95 2.04 -9.06
C GLY A 105 25.37 2.51 -7.73
N VAL A 106 24.78 3.71 -7.69
CA VAL A 106 24.13 4.26 -6.49
C VAL A 106 22.72 4.72 -6.87
N VAL A 107 21.73 4.02 -6.35
CA VAL A 107 20.32 4.23 -6.66
C VAL A 107 19.64 4.96 -5.49
N LEU A 108 18.98 6.08 -5.79
CA LEU A 108 18.08 6.79 -4.89
C LEU A 108 16.63 6.49 -5.29
N LEU A 109 15.87 5.89 -4.38
CA LEU A 109 14.41 5.82 -4.47
C LEU A 109 13.85 6.93 -3.61
N ALA A 110 12.87 7.68 -4.12
CA ALA A 110 12.22 8.74 -3.35
C ALA A 110 10.73 8.83 -3.67
N GLY A 111 9.97 9.27 -2.69
CA GLY A 111 8.56 9.63 -2.87
C GLY A 111 8.14 10.63 -1.82
N GLY A 112 7.15 11.45 -2.16
CA GLY A 112 6.74 12.56 -1.32
C GLY A 112 5.42 13.15 -1.77
N GLU A 113 4.56 13.45 -0.81
CA GLU A 113 3.26 14.05 -1.04
C GLU A 113 3.07 15.29 -0.18
N MET A 114 2.45 16.31 -0.77
CA MET A 114 2.01 17.53 -0.09
C MET A 114 0.48 17.68 -0.18
N TRP A 115 -0.24 16.57 0.00
CA TRP A 115 -1.68 16.51 -0.27
C TRP A 115 -2.50 17.34 0.71
N ARG A 116 -2.09 17.36 1.99
CA ARG A 116 -2.77 18.16 3.02
C ARG A 116 -2.59 19.64 2.74
N THR A 117 -1.35 20.08 2.50
CA THR A 117 -1.05 21.49 2.16
C THR A 117 -1.79 21.93 0.91
N ARG A 118 -1.76 21.12 -0.16
CA ARG A 118 -2.48 21.42 -1.41
C ARG A 118 -3.99 21.55 -1.21
N THR A 119 -4.59 20.60 -0.51
CA THR A 119 -6.05 20.58 -0.30
C THR A 119 -6.49 21.80 0.50
N ARG A 120 -5.73 22.16 1.54
CA ARG A 120 -6.00 23.36 2.35
C ARG A 120 -5.85 24.65 1.54
N LEU A 121 -4.77 24.79 0.77
CA LEU A 121 -4.54 25.97 -0.06
C LEU A 121 -5.64 26.15 -1.11
N ARG A 122 -6.05 25.06 -1.77
CA ARG A 122 -7.18 25.09 -2.71
C ARG A 122 -8.49 25.49 -2.03
N ALA A 123 -8.78 24.96 -0.84
CA ALA A 123 -9.98 25.33 -0.09
C ALA A 123 -9.99 26.82 0.31
N ALA A 124 -8.81 27.41 0.54
CA ALA A 124 -8.64 28.84 0.80
C ALA A 124 -8.58 29.72 -0.48
N GLY A 125 -8.76 29.15 -1.67
CA GLY A 125 -8.68 29.88 -2.95
C GLY A 125 -7.26 30.27 -3.40
N GLY A 126 -6.22 29.75 -2.73
CA GLY A 126 -4.83 30.00 -3.06
C GLY A 126 -4.34 29.21 -4.27
N LYS A 127 -3.21 29.64 -4.85
CA LYS A 127 -2.48 28.92 -5.91
C LYS A 127 -1.18 28.35 -5.37
N LEU A 128 -0.80 27.17 -5.84
CA LEU A 128 0.49 26.57 -5.53
C LEU A 128 1.58 27.28 -6.34
N GLY A 129 2.62 27.79 -5.67
CA GLY A 129 3.81 28.38 -6.26
C GLY A 129 4.93 27.36 -6.52
N TRP A 130 4.59 26.09 -6.72
CA TRP A 130 5.57 25.02 -6.91
C TRP A 130 6.18 25.05 -8.31
N THR A 131 7.35 24.43 -8.45
CA THR A 131 8.12 24.43 -9.69
C THR A 131 7.30 23.87 -10.85
N ARG A 132 7.26 24.59 -11.97
CA ARG A 132 6.78 24.09 -13.27
C ARG A 132 7.98 23.86 -14.17
N GLN A 133 8.21 22.61 -14.57
CA GLN A 133 9.25 22.29 -15.53
C GLN A 133 8.85 22.76 -16.93
N ASP A 134 9.83 23.29 -17.65
CA ASP A 134 9.68 23.74 -19.03
C ASP A 134 9.33 22.56 -19.97
N GLU A 135 8.66 22.86 -21.09
CA GLU A 135 8.23 21.84 -22.05
C GLU A 135 9.40 21.15 -22.77
N THR A 136 10.57 21.78 -22.79
CA THR A 136 11.83 21.20 -23.30
C THR A 136 12.37 20.07 -22.43
N VAL A 137 11.96 19.96 -21.16
CA VAL A 137 12.30 18.81 -20.31
C VAL A 137 11.61 17.57 -20.85
N ALA A 138 12.32 16.47 -21.07
CA ALA A 138 11.68 15.22 -21.48
C ALA A 138 10.73 14.71 -20.38
N ILE A 139 9.68 13.99 -20.78
CA ILE A 139 8.85 13.28 -19.81
C ILE A 139 9.67 12.10 -19.28
N ALA A 140 9.72 11.93 -17.95
CA ALA A 140 10.42 10.82 -17.34
C ALA A 140 9.90 9.48 -17.86
N GLU A 141 10.82 8.56 -18.10
CA GLU A 141 10.49 7.20 -18.49
C GLU A 141 9.75 6.49 -17.35
N CYS A 142 8.61 5.89 -17.66
CA CYS A 142 7.78 5.17 -16.69
C CYS A 142 8.35 3.75 -16.46
N GLU A 143 8.66 3.41 -15.21
CA GLU A 143 9.13 2.08 -14.82
C GLU A 143 7.95 1.16 -14.49
N GLY A 144 7.37 0.57 -15.54
CA GLY A 144 6.25 -0.37 -15.46
C GLY A 144 5.03 0.07 -16.25
N GLU A 145 4.04 -0.83 -16.34
CA GLU A 145 2.79 -0.60 -17.06
C GLU A 145 1.68 -0.11 -16.13
N ASP A 146 0.92 0.89 -16.57
CA ASP A 146 -0.33 1.28 -15.92
C ASP A 146 -1.42 0.28 -16.31
N VAL A 147 -1.85 -0.51 -15.33
CA VAL A 147 -2.94 -1.48 -15.47
C VAL A 147 -4.25 -0.88 -14.94
N PRO A 148 -5.38 -1.06 -15.64
CA PRO A 148 -6.67 -0.61 -15.16
C PRO A 148 -7.01 -1.21 -13.78
N LEU A 149 -7.39 -0.34 -12.84
CA LEU A 149 -7.81 -0.75 -11.49
C LEU A 149 -9.32 -1.06 -11.41
N SER A 150 -10.07 -0.82 -12.48
CA SER A 150 -11.50 -1.09 -12.62
C SER A 150 -11.75 -1.89 -13.89
N GLY A 151 -12.69 -2.84 -13.84
CA GLY A 151 -13.21 -3.54 -15.00
C GLY A 151 -14.58 -2.99 -15.44
N PRO A 152 -15.14 -3.54 -16.53
CA PRO A 152 -16.43 -3.08 -17.06
C PRO A 152 -17.60 -3.21 -16.07
N ALA A 153 -17.56 -4.20 -15.16
CA ALA A 153 -18.59 -4.39 -14.15
C ALA A 153 -18.58 -3.27 -13.10
N GLU A 154 -17.39 -2.86 -12.66
CA GLU A 154 -17.15 -1.78 -11.71
C GLU A 154 -17.56 -0.42 -12.32
N GLU A 155 -17.13 -0.16 -13.55
CA GLU A 155 -17.43 1.06 -14.30
C GLU A 155 -18.94 1.26 -14.50
N ARG A 156 -19.66 0.19 -14.87
CA ARG A 156 -21.11 0.21 -15.11
C ARG A 156 -21.90 0.78 -13.92
N ILE A 157 -21.48 0.45 -12.69
CA ILE A 157 -22.20 0.87 -11.47
C ILE A 157 -21.55 2.06 -10.76
N GLY A 158 -20.38 2.52 -11.22
CA GLY A 158 -19.62 3.60 -10.59
C GLY A 158 -18.90 3.16 -9.31
N LEU A 159 -18.42 1.92 -9.25
CA LEU A 159 -17.63 1.40 -8.12
C LEU A 159 -16.14 1.70 -8.36
N ASP A 160 -15.71 2.93 -8.07
CA ASP A 160 -14.41 3.47 -8.52
C ASP A 160 -13.46 3.91 -7.40
N ARG A 161 -13.90 3.89 -6.14
CA ARG A 161 -13.11 4.35 -4.98
C ARG A 161 -12.66 3.18 -4.11
N PRO A 162 -11.42 3.18 -3.61
CA PRO A 162 -10.97 2.19 -2.62
C PRO A 162 -11.89 2.11 -1.39
N ALA A 163 -12.39 3.27 -0.93
CA ALA A 163 -13.30 3.35 0.20
C ALA A 163 -14.69 2.70 -0.05
N TYR A 164 -15.01 2.32 -1.29
CA TYR A 164 -16.23 1.56 -1.64
C TYR A 164 -15.90 0.09 -1.94
N VAL A 165 -14.69 -0.20 -2.46
CA VAL A 165 -14.30 -1.57 -2.82
C VAL A 165 -13.82 -2.38 -1.62
N TYR A 166 -12.91 -1.84 -0.80
CA TYR A 166 -12.36 -2.56 0.34
C TYR A 166 -13.39 -3.00 1.41
N PRO A 167 -14.48 -2.23 1.65
CA PRO A 167 -15.59 -2.73 2.47
C PRO A 167 -16.28 -4.00 1.93
N LEU A 168 -16.30 -4.22 0.61
CA LEU A 168 -16.81 -5.48 0.04
C LEU A 168 -15.91 -6.66 0.44
N PHE A 169 -14.59 -6.47 0.52
CA PHE A 169 -13.69 -7.50 1.02
C PHE A 169 -13.88 -7.75 2.52
N GLU A 170 -14.15 -6.70 3.30
CA GLU A 170 -14.45 -6.82 4.72
C GLU A 170 -15.72 -7.63 4.97
N GLN A 171 -16.80 -7.29 4.29
CA GLN A 171 -18.05 -8.03 4.39
C GLN A 171 -17.86 -9.48 3.92
N ALA A 172 -17.08 -9.72 2.87
CA ALA A 172 -16.76 -11.08 2.43
C ALA A 172 -15.96 -11.87 3.48
N LEU A 173 -14.99 -11.24 4.17
CA LEU A 173 -14.24 -11.85 5.28
C LEU A 173 -15.18 -12.25 6.42
N ARG A 174 -16.05 -11.33 6.85
CA ARG A 174 -17.06 -11.59 7.89
C ARG A 174 -17.99 -12.74 7.53
N ILE A 175 -18.52 -12.73 6.30
CA ILE A 175 -19.46 -13.75 5.82
C ILE A 175 -18.77 -15.11 5.79
N ALA A 176 -17.54 -15.18 5.28
CA ALA A 176 -16.77 -16.42 5.21
C ALA A 176 -16.47 -17.04 6.59
N THR A 177 -16.31 -16.22 7.63
CA THR A 177 -16.10 -16.69 9.01
C THR A 177 -17.40 -16.93 9.79
N GLY A 178 -18.56 -16.58 9.22
CA GLY A 178 -19.85 -16.67 9.91
C GLY A 178 -19.98 -15.72 11.11
N GLU A 179 -19.17 -14.67 11.15
CA GLU A 179 -19.11 -13.75 12.28
C GLU A 179 -20.32 -12.79 12.30
N LYS A 180 -20.87 -12.54 13.49
CA LYS A 180 -21.91 -11.52 13.66
C LYS A 180 -21.35 -10.13 13.38
N VAL A 181 -22.17 -9.28 12.75
CA VAL A 181 -21.81 -7.92 12.33
C VAL A 181 -21.09 -7.10 13.42
N ASP A 182 -21.68 -6.96 14.61
CA ASP A 182 -21.08 -6.13 15.67
C ASP A 182 -19.83 -6.77 16.30
N ALA A 183 -19.79 -8.11 16.37
CA ALA A 183 -18.60 -8.82 16.86
C ALA A 183 -17.41 -8.56 15.92
N HIS A 184 -17.66 -8.67 14.61
CA HIS A 184 -16.68 -8.39 13.58
C HIS A 184 -16.17 -6.95 13.64
N ARG A 185 -17.09 -5.97 13.73
CA ARG A 185 -16.73 -4.55 13.82
C ARG A 185 -15.86 -4.24 15.05
N ARG A 186 -16.19 -4.82 16.21
CA ARG A 186 -15.35 -4.69 17.41
C ARG A 186 -13.96 -5.29 17.19
N ARG A 187 -13.88 -6.50 16.63
CA ARG A 187 -12.61 -7.19 16.36
C ARG A 187 -11.70 -6.40 15.42
N ILE A 188 -12.24 -5.83 14.34
CA ILE A 188 -11.43 -4.98 13.44
C ILE A 188 -11.07 -3.64 14.10
N GLY A 189 -11.89 -3.13 15.03
CA GLY A 189 -11.52 -1.99 15.88
C GLY A 189 -10.35 -2.28 16.81
N GLU A 190 -10.30 -3.46 17.42
CA GLU A 190 -9.19 -3.93 18.25
C GLU A 190 -7.91 -4.13 17.43
N LEU A 191 -8.02 -4.73 16.23
CA LEU A 191 -6.92 -4.82 15.28
C LEU A 191 -6.34 -3.44 14.97
N TRP A 192 -7.20 -2.47 14.66
CA TRP A 192 -6.75 -1.12 14.34
C TRP A 192 -6.16 -0.37 15.55
N SER A 193 -6.67 -0.61 16.76
CA SER A 193 -6.09 -0.04 17.99
C SER A 193 -4.67 -0.55 18.23
N ARG A 194 -4.36 -1.81 17.89
CA ARG A 194 -2.97 -2.33 17.92
C ARG A 194 -2.07 -1.64 16.91
N PHE A 195 -2.57 -1.34 15.71
CA PHE A 195 -1.82 -0.54 14.73
C PHE A 195 -1.56 0.88 15.24
N ASN A 196 -2.57 1.52 15.86
CA ASN A 196 -2.39 2.81 16.50
C ASN A 196 -1.33 2.78 17.61
N ALA A 197 -1.32 1.76 18.46
CA ALA A 197 -0.32 1.62 19.51
C ALA A 197 1.12 1.64 18.96
N VAL A 198 1.38 0.96 17.83
CA VAL A 198 2.69 1.04 17.14
C VAL A 198 2.95 2.45 16.60
N ALA A 199 1.94 3.13 16.06
CA ALA A 199 2.10 4.51 15.57
C ALA A 199 2.43 5.52 16.67
N VAL A 200 1.90 5.35 17.89
CA VAL A 200 2.19 6.25 19.04
C VAL A 200 3.71 6.34 19.28
N ASP A 201 4.39 5.19 19.26
CA ASP A 201 5.82 5.08 19.51
C ASP A 201 6.68 5.39 18.27
N ASN A 202 6.11 5.34 17.07
CA ASN A 202 6.81 5.68 15.84
C ASN A 202 7.01 7.21 15.71
N PRO A 203 8.26 7.73 15.74
CA PRO A 203 8.52 9.16 15.60
C PRO A 203 8.15 9.72 14.22
N HIS A 204 8.00 8.86 13.21
CA HIS A 204 7.63 9.20 11.85
C HIS A 204 6.12 9.06 11.58
N ALA A 205 5.32 8.63 12.55
CA ALA A 205 3.87 8.57 12.38
C ALA A 205 3.20 9.95 12.42
N TRP A 206 2.13 10.10 11.62
CA TRP A 206 1.37 11.35 11.52
C TRP A 206 0.40 11.55 12.69
N ILE A 207 -0.28 10.48 13.11
CA ILE A 207 -1.19 10.44 14.26
C ILE A 207 -0.53 9.56 15.32
N ARG A 208 -0.10 10.20 16.40
CA ARG A 208 0.60 9.54 17.52
C ARG A 208 -0.21 9.60 18.83
N GLU A 209 -1.46 10.03 18.74
CA GLU A 209 -2.38 10.02 19.87
C GLU A 209 -2.96 8.60 20.03
N PRO A 210 -2.97 8.04 21.25
CA PRO A 210 -3.57 6.73 21.51
C PRO A 210 -5.08 6.78 21.27
N VAL A 211 -5.60 5.80 20.54
CA VAL A 211 -7.03 5.64 20.25
C VAL A 211 -7.47 4.23 20.60
N GLY A 212 -8.49 4.13 21.45
CA GLY A 212 -9.08 2.87 21.86
C GLY A 212 -9.91 2.22 20.74
N ALA A 213 -10.05 0.90 20.79
CA ALA A 213 -10.81 0.13 19.82
C ALA A 213 -12.25 0.67 19.62
N GLU A 214 -12.94 0.99 20.72
CA GLU A 214 -14.32 1.47 20.69
C GLU A 214 -14.46 2.78 19.90
N ASP A 215 -13.55 3.73 20.12
CA ASP A 215 -13.52 5.01 19.41
C ASP A 215 -13.20 4.85 17.92
N ILE A 216 -12.52 3.76 17.54
CA ILE A 216 -12.17 3.48 16.15
C ILE A 216 -13.36 2.91 15.39
N TRP A 217 -14.05 1.89 15.91
CA TRP A 217 -15.13 1.23 15.14
C TRP A 217 -16.49 1.90 15.27
N GLN A 218 -16.70 2.74 16.29
CA GLN A 218 -17.90 3.54 16.46
C GLN A 218 -17.81 4.92 15.82
N THR A 219 -18.97 5.45 15.46
CA THR A 219 -19.08 6.80 14.95
C THR A 219 -18.95 7.82 16.09
N GLY A 220 -18.16 8.85 15.88
CA GLY A 220 -18.02 9.97 16.81
C GLY A 220 -17.85 11.32 16.11
N PRO A 221 -17.75 12.44 16.86
CA PRO A 221 -17.67 13.79 16.29
C PRO A 221 -16.54 13.98 15.26
N THR A 222 -15.42 13.29 15.45
CA THR A 222 -14.23 13.35 14.57
C THR A 222 -14.05 12.09 13.72
N ASN A 223 -14.86 11.06 13.96
CA ASN A 223 -14.77 9.73 13.36
C ASN A 223 -16.12 9.31 12.73
N ARG A 224 -16.57 10.05 11.72
CA ARG A 224 -17.81 9.71 10.98
C ARG A 224 -17.69 8.41 10.20
N MET A 225 -18.82 7.82 9.83
CA MET A 225 -18.87 6.73 8.85
C MET A 225 -18.43 7.21 7.46
N ILE A 226 -17.67 6.38 6.73
CA ILE A 226 -17.28 6.65 5.33
C ILE A 226 -18.07 5.74 4.40
N SER A 227 -17.96 4.44 4.63
CA SER A 227 -18.73 3.39 3.98
C SER A 227 -18.87 2.27 4.97
N TRP A 228 -20.05 1.69 5.08
CA TRP A 228 -20.24 0.55 5.98
C TRP A 228 -19.31 -0.62 5.61
N PRO A 229 -18.52 -1.21 6.55
CA PRO A 229 -18.56 -1.01 8.00
C PRO A 229 -17.50 -0.04 8.58
N TYR A 230 -16.79 0.70 7.72
CA TYR A 230 -15.66 1.54 8.08
C TYR A 230 -16.00 3.00 8.40
N THR A 231 -15.65 3.37 9.62
CA THR A 231 -15.50 4.76 10.06
C THR A 231 -14.23 5.38 9.45
N LYS A 232 -14.09 6.71 9.59
CA LYS A 232 -12.94 7.46 9.08
C LYS A 232 -11.60 6.92 9.58
N LEU A 233 -11.51 6.49 10.84
CA LEU A 233 -10.28 5.92 11.42
C LEU A 233 -9.99 4.49 10.94
N MET A 234 -10.87 3.86 10.17
CA MET A 234 -10.61 2.57 9.51
C MET A 234 -10.20 2.74 8.03
N ASN A 235 -9.94 3.97 7.60
CA ASN A 235 -9.52 4.31 6.24
C ASN A 235 -8.10 4.89 6.28
N SER A 236 -7.32 4.62 5.24
CA SER A 236 -6.02 5.27 4.98
C SER A 236 -6.10 6.79 5.10
N ASN A 237 -5.13 7.39 5.78
CA ASN A 237 -5.03 8.84 5.94
C ASN A 237 -4.13 9.45 4.87
N ASN A 238 -4.72 9.85 3.74
CA ASN A 238 -4.02 10.58 2.68
C ASN A 238 -3.90 12.09 2.93
N MET A 239 -4.42 12.61 4.04
CA MET A 239 -4.33 14.02 4.41
C MET A 239 -3.03 14.30 5.17
N VAL A 240 -1.91 14.01 4.51
CA VAL A 240 -0.56 14.11 5.05
C VAL A 240 0.37 14.87 4.11
N ASP A 241 1.44 15.40 4.69
CA ASP A 241 2.57 15.98 3.97
C ASP A 241 3.84 15.22 4.42
N GLN A 242 4.23 14.19 3.68
CA GLN A 242 5.28 13.23 4.07
C GLN A 242 6.16 12.86 2.88
N ALA A 243 7.44 12.60 3.14
CA ALA A 243 8.34 12.01 2.15
C ALA A 243 9.29 10.99 2.79
N ALA A 244 9.72 10.04 1.97
CA ALA A 244 10.75 9.08 2.31
C ALA A 244 11.75 8.95 1.16
N ALA A 245 12.96 8.52 1.50
CA ALA A 245 14.03 8.25 0.56
C ALA A 245 14.85 7.04 1.01
N LEU A 246 15.22 6.19 0.07
CA LEU A 246 16.07 5.01 0.28
C LEU A 246 17.27 5.07 -0.67
N VAL A 247 18.46 4.76 -0.17
CA VAL A 247 19.69 4.72 -0.98
C VAL A 247 20.24 3.30 -0.99
N LEU A 248 20.30 2.71 -2.18
CA LEU A 248 20.84 1.37 -2.40
C LEU A 248 22.11 1.44 -3.25
N THR A 249 23.05 0.56 -2.96
CA THR A 249 24.27 0.40 -3.74
C THR A 249 24.82 -1.02 -3.60
N SER A 250 25.96 -1.32 -4.20
CA SER A 250 26.68 -2.58 -3.96
C SER A 250 27.59 -2.48 -2.73
N VAL A 251 27.87 -3.60 -2.06
CA VAL A 251 28.82 -3.65 -0.91
C VAL A 251 30.16 -2.98 -1.24
N ARG A 252 30.69 -3.19 -2.45
CA ARG A 252 31.91 -2.54 -2.91
C ARG A 252 31.79 -1.03 -2.91
N VAL A 253 30.74 -0.50 -3.53
CA VAL A 253 30.54 0.95 -3.65
C VAL A 253 30.20 1.58 -2.28
N ALA A 254 29.44 0.88 -1.42
CA ALA A 254 29.21 1.30 -0.04
C ALA A 254 30.53 1.50 0.72
N THR A 255 31.48 0.57 0.54
CA THR A 255 32.83 0.63 1.13
C THR A 255 33.64 1.79 0.54
N GLU A 256 33.66 1.96 -0.78
CA GLU A 256 34.35 3.06 -1.48
C GLU A 256 33.81 4.45 -1.09
N LEU A 257 32.51 4.54 -0.80
CA LEU A 257 31.86 5.76 -0.30
C LEU A 257 32.08 5.99 1.19
N GLY A 258 32.67 5.04 1.92
CA GLY A 258 32.95 5.14 3.34
C GLY A 258 31.70 5.03 4.21
N VAL A 259 30.65 4.34 3.76
CA VAL A 259 29.47 4.09 4.59
C VAL A 259 29.79 2.98 5.59
N PRO A 260 29.66 3.24 6.90
CA PRO A 260 29.94 2.23 7.93
C PRO A 260 29.02 1.02 7.81
N SER A 261 29.57 -0.20 7.94
CA SER A 261 28.84 -1.45 7.75
C SER A 261 27.75 -1.69 8.78
N GLU A 262 27.83 -1.08 9.96
CA GLU A 262 26.79 -1.10 10.98
C GLU A 262 25.49 -0.38 10.56
N ARG A 263 25.49 0.32 9.43
CA ARG A 263 24.29 0.95 8.84
C ARG A 263 23.70 0.15 7.68
N TRP A 264 24.29 -1.00 7.35
CA TRP A 264 23.92 -1.76 6.17
C TRP A 264 22.74 -2.69 6.48
N VAL A 265 21.68 -2.57 5.68
CA VAL A 265 20.57 -3.51 5.68
C VAL A 265 20.55 -4.20 4.33
N PHE A 266 20.54 -5.52 4.34
CA PHE A 266 20.54 -6.33 3.13
C PHE A 266 19.11 -6.73 2.77
N PRO A 267 18.63 -6.35 1.57
CA PRO A 267 17.54 -7.07 0.93
C PRO A 267 17.96 -8.54 0.76
N GLN A 268 17.22 -9.45 1.40
CA GLN A 268 17.46 -10.89 1.34
C GLN A 268 16.85 -11.49 0.08
N ALA A 269 15.57 -11.17 -0.15
CA ALA A 269 14.82 -11.61 -1.30
C ALA A 269 13.63 -10.69 -1.59
N GLY A 270 13.07 -10.79 -2.79
CA GLY A 270 11.81 -10.17 -3.13
C GLY A 270 11.01 -10.97 -4.14
N THR A 271 9.71 -10.70 -4.23
CA THR A 271 8.83 -11.27 -5.25
C THR A 271 7.83 -10.22 -5.70
N ASP A 272 7.30 -10.39 -6.90
CA ASP A 272 6.20 -9.58 -7.44
C ASP A 272 5.13 -10.52 -7.99
N ALA A 273 3.86 -10.12 -7.87
CA ALA A 273 2.72 -10.80 -8.47
C ALA A 273 1.50 -9.88 -8.52
N HIS A 274 0.48 -10.27 -9.25
CA HIS A 274 -0.82 -9.63 -9.22
C HIS A 274 -1.94 -10.67 -9.16
N ASP A 275 -3.02 -10.30 -8.46
CA ASP A 275 -4.32 -10.95 -8.52
C ASP A 275 -5.05 -10.54 -9.82
N THR A 276 -6.31 -10.94 -9.94
CA THR A 276 -7.20 -10.46 -11.01
C THR A 276 -7.32 -8.93 -11.01
N TYR A 277 -7.29 -8.32 -12.20
CA TYR A 277 -7.40 -6.87 -12.36
C TYR A 277 -8.82 -6.38 -12.05
N ALA A 278 -9.84 -7.08 -12.55
CA ALA A 278 -11.23 -6.82 -12.18
C ALA A 278 -11.60 -7.57 -10.90
N VAL A 279 -12.19 -6.85 -9.94
CA VAL A 279 -12.62 -7.43 -8.65
C VAL A 279 -13.71 -8.48 -8.88
N ALA A 280 -14.55 -8.26 -9.90
CA ALA A 280 -15.58 -9.21 -10.30
C ALA A 280 -15.01 -10.61 -10.65
N GLU A 281 -13.76 -10.71 -11.09
CA GLU A 281 -13.15 -11.97 -11.55
C GLU A 281 -12.52 -12.82 -10.44
N ARG A 282 -12.45 -12.31 -9.21
CA ARG A 282 -11.85 -13.05 -8.09
C ARG A 282 -12.58 -14.36 -7.82
N ALA A 283 -11.85 -15.44 -7.56
CA ALA A 283 -12.49 -16.67 -7.10
C ALA A 283 -13.35 -16.40 -5.86
N GLU A 284 -12.74 -15.75 -4.88
CA GLU A 284 -13.28 -15.38 -3.59
C GLU A 284 -12.81 -13.96 -3.22
N LEU A 285 -13.72 -13.10 -2.76
CA LEU A 285 -13.41 -11.70 -2.47
C LEU A 285 -12.54 -11.51 -1.20
N HIS A 286 -12.48 -12.52 -0.34
CA HIS A 286 -11.78 -12.48 0.96
C HIS A 286 -10.43 -13.21 0.94
N ARG A 287 -9.93 -13.57 -0.24
CA ARG A 287 -8.69 -14.35 -0.45
C ARG A 287 -7.81 -13.66 -1.50
N SER A 288 -6.52 -13.98 -1.49
CA SER A 288 -5.59 -13.56 -2.55
C SER A 288 -4.47 -14.59 -2.74
N PRO A 289 -4.54 -15.41 -3.82
CA PRO A 289 -3.46 -16.33 -4.19
C PRO A 289 -2.12 -15.61 -4.39
N ALA A 290 -2.15 -14.39 -4.94
CA ALA A 290 -0.95 -13.58 -5.16
C ALA A 290 -0.21 -13.28 -3.84
N ILE A 291 -0.93 -12.96 -2.76
CA ILE A 291 -0.30 -12.74 -1.45
C ILE A 291 0.27 -14.03 -0.88
N ARG A 292 -0.51 -15.11 -0.90
CA ARG A 292 -0.10 -16.41 -0.37
C ARG A 292 1.17 -16.93 -1.04
N ILE A 293 1.17 -16.94 -2.38
CA ILE A 293 2.30 -17.46 -3.17
C ILE A 293 3.49 -16.51 -3.08
N GLY A 294 3.28 -15.21 -3.31
CA GLY A 294 4.34 -14.21 -3.33
C GLY A 294 5.07 -14.09 -1.98
N GLY A 295 4.32 -13.97 -0.89
CA GLY A 295 4.90 -13.85 0.44
C GLY A 295 5.61 -15.13 0.90
N ALA A 296 4.99 -16.30 0.72
CA ALA A 296 5.64 -17.58 1.04
C ALA A 296 6.93 -17.78 0.22
N ARG A 297 6.92 -17.42 -1.06
CA ARG A 297 8.10 -17.51 -1.91
C ARG A 297 9.20 -16.53 -1.49
N ALA A 298 8.87 -15.30 -1.12
CA ALA A 298 9.84 -14.33 -0.62
C ALA A 298 10.53 -14.83 0.67
N CYS A 299 9.77 -15.36 1.64
CA CYS A 299 10.34 -15.96 2.85
C CYS A 299 11.27 -17.13 2.53
N LYS A 300 10.82 -18.06 1.67
CA LYS A 300 11.64 -19.21 1.26
C LYS A 300 12.94 -18.81 0.57
N LEU A 301 12.90 -17.81 -0.31
CA LEU A 301 14.09 -17.28 -0.99
C LEU A 301 15.07 -16.62 -0.01
N ALA A 302 14.56 -16.05 1.08
CA ALA A 302 15.36 -15.49 2.17
C ALA A 302 15.86 -16.53 3.19
N GLY A 303 15.60 -17.82 2.97
CA GLY A 303 16.01 -18.90 3.88
C GLY A 303 15.22 -18.91 5.19
N ALA A 304 13.94 -18.52 5.15
CA ALA A 304 12.97 -18.77 6.21
C ALA A 304 12.05 -19.92 5.78
N ASP A 305 11.93 -20.95 6.60
CA ASP A 305 11.09 -22.13 6.30
C ASP A 305 9.61 -21.85 6.58
N ALA A 306 9.33 -20.95 7.52
CA ALA A 306 7.98 -20.50 7.85
C ALA A 306 7.93 -18.99 8.10
N ILE A 307 6.74 -18.41 8.01
CA ILE A 307 6.51 -17.02 8.42
C ILE A 307 6.92 -16.80 9.88
N ALA A 308 6.85 -17.83 10.73
CA ALA A 308 7.26 -17.76 12.14
C ALA A 308 8.74 -17.40 12.35
N ASP A 309 9.59 -17.61 11.34
CA ASP A 309 11.02 -17.25 11.38
C ASP A 309 11.26 -15.77 11.06
N ILE A 310 10.21 -15.01 10.76
CA ILE A 310 10.26 -13.56 10.51
C ILE A 310 9.86 -12.80 11.76
N ASP A 311 10.77 -11.99 12.28
CA ASP A 311 10.61 -11.25 13.53
C ASP A 311 9.71 -10.03 13.40
N TYR A 312 9.87 -9.28 12.31
CA TYR A 312 9.14 -8.04 12.07
C TYR A 312 8.29 -8.14 10.80
N VAL A 313 7.07 -7.61 10.84
CA VAL A 313 6.19 -7.58 9.67
C VAL A 313 5.60 -6.19 9.52
N ASP A 314 5.58 -5.69 8.28
CA ASP A 314 4.70 -4.59 7.91
C ASP A 314 3.71 -5.04 6.83
N LEU A 315 2.48 -5.30 7.26
CA LEU A 315 1.37 -5.58 6.36
C LEU A 315 0.82 -4.27 5.79
N TYR A 316 0.70 -4.18 4.46
CA TYR A 316 0.11 -3.02 3.81
C TYR A 316 -1.33 -2.83 4.29
N SER A 317 -1.65 -1.64 4.81
CA SER A 317 -2.76 -1.45 5.75
C SER A 317 -3.68 -0.27 5.39
N CYS A 318 -4.04 -0.15 4.10
CA CYS A 318 -4.96 0.89 3.65
C CYS A 318 -6.35 0.77 4.31
N PHE A 319 -6.77 -0.46 4.62
CA PHE A 319 -8.03 -0.82 5.26
C PHE A 319 -7.86 -2.11 6.09
N PRO A 320 -8.69 -2.35 7.12
CA PRO A 320 -8.64 -3.58 7.91
C PRO A 320 -8.75 -4.87 7.10
N SER A 321 -9.54 -4.87 6.02
CA SER A 321 -9.68 -6.06 5.16
C SER A 321 -8.38 -6.40 4.45
N ALA A 322 -7.57 -5.42 4.04
CA ALA A 322 -6.28 -5.67 3.41
C ALA A 322 -5.32 -6.41 4.36
N VAL A 323 -5.27 -5.96 5.62
CA VAL A 323 -4.45 -6.59 6.66
C VAL A 323 -4.95 -7.99 6.97
N GLN A 324 -6.27 -8.18 7.12
CA GLN A 324 -6.85 -9.48 7.41
C GLN A 324 -6.62 -10.49 6.28
N VAL A 325 -6.84 -10.11 5.02
CA VAL A 325 -6.55 -11.00 3.88
C VAL A 325 -5.06 -11.36 3.87
N ALA A 326 -4.17 -10.38 4.01
CA ALA A 326 -2.74 -10.64 3.99
C ALA A 326 -2.29 -11.53 5.16
N ALA A 327 -2.77 -11.26 6.37
CA ALA A 327 -2.45 -12.05 7.56
C ALA A 327 -2.94 -13.50 7.40
N ASN A 328 -4.17 -13.69 6.94
CA ASN A 328 -4.73 -15.03 6.70
C ASN A 328 -3.95 -15.82 5.64
N GLU A 329 -3.58 -15.19 4.53
CA GLU A 329 -2.83 -15.86 3.45
C GLU A 329 -1.37 -16.17 3.84
N LEU A 330 -0.78 -15.39 4.75
CA LEU A 330 0.57 -15.60 5.25
C LEU A 330 0.63 -16.48 6.51
N GLY A 331 -0.52 -16.80 7.13
CA GLY A 331 -0.59 -17.57 8.37
C GLY A 331 -0.21 -16.76 9.62
N LEU A 332 -0.49 -15.46 9.63
CA LEU A 332 -0.27 -14.56 10.76
C LEU A 332 -1.57 -14.38 11.57
N PRO A 333 -1.55 -14.55 12.91
CA PRO A 333 -2.71 -14.24 13.74
C PRO A 333 -2.99 -12.73 13.74
N THR A 334 -4.27 -12.36 13.66
CA THR A 334 -4.67 -10.93 13.66
C THR A 334 -4.83 -10.35 15.06
N ASP A 335 -4.86 -11.20 16.08
CA ASP A 335 -5.17 -10.89 17.47
C ASP A 335 -4.03 -11.19 18.44
N ASP A 336 -2.83 -11.52 17.94
CA ASP A 336 -1.64 -11.75 18.77
C ASP A 336 -0.97 -10.41 19.16
N PRO A 337 -1.04 -9.96 20.43
CA PRO A 337 -0.40 -8.74 20.87
C PRO A 337 1.14 -8.86 20.91
N GLY A 338 1.68 -10.08 20.99
CA GLY A 338 3.12 -10.34 20.99
C GLY A 338 3.75 -10.25 19.60
N ARG A 339 2.92 -10.17 18.55
CA ARG A 339 3.38 -10.12 17.16
C ARG A 339 2.66 -9.02 16.36
N PRO A 340 3.07 -7.75 16.51
CA PRO A 340 2.51 -6.66 15.72
C PRO A 340 2.60 -6.93 14.22
N LEU A 341 1.52 -6.63 13.49
CA LEU A 341 1.43 -6.79 12.03
C LEU A 341 1.91 -5.54 11.26
N THR A 342 2.52 -4.60 11.96
CA THR A 342 3.10 -3.38 11.41
C THR A 342 4.30 -2.96 12.24
N VAL A 343 5.27 -2.34 11.57
CA VAL A 343 6.38 -1.63 12.22
C VAL A 343 6.17 -0.12 12.22
N THR A 344 5.27 0.39 11.37
CA THR A 344 5.01 1.82 11.22
C THR A 344 3.79 2.31 12.00
N GLY A 345 2.82 1.42 12.23
CA GLY A 345 1.48 1.75 12.72
C GLY A 345 0.43 1.94 11.61
N GLY A 346 0.79 1.68 10.35
CA GLY A 346 -0.14 1.57 9.22
C GLY A 346 -0.67 2.88 8.62
N LEU A 347 -1.26 2.80 7.42
CA LEU A 347 -1.61 3.98 6.61
C LEU A 347 -2.61 4.94 7.28
N THR A 348 -3.40 4.46 8.23
CA THR A 348 -4.32 5.30 9.00
C THR A 348 -3.54 6.25 9.92
N PHE A 349 -2.61 5.70 10.70
CA PHE A 349 -1.96 6.41 11.80
C PHE A 349 -0.56 6.91 11.45
N ALA A 350 0.27 6.06 10.83
CA ALA A 350 1.57 6.45 10.30
C ALA A 350 1.44 7.54 9.21
N GLY A 351 0.29 7.54 8.52
CA GLY A 351 0.01 8.39 7.36
C GLY A 351 0.15 7.59 6.07
N GLY A 352 -0.70 7.89 5.10
CA GLY A 352 -0.76 7.21 3.81
C GLY A 352 -0.49 8.20 2.67
N PRO A 353 0.77 8.55 2.38
CA PRO A 353 1.14 9.47 1.28
C PRO A 353 0.94 8.78 -0.09
N TRP A 354 -0.33 8.49 -0.40
CA TRP A 354 -0.80 7.78 -1.59
C TRP A 354 0.03 6.53 -1.88
N ASN A 355 0.88 6.57 -2.91
CA ASN A 355 1.66 5.43 -3.38
C ASN A 355 2.89 5.15 -2.51
N ASN A 356 3.30 6.08 -1.64
CA ASN A 356 4.63 6.05 -1.03
C ASN A 356 4.68 5.49 0.41
N TYR A 357 3.58 4.97 0.96
CA TYR A 357 3.58 4.41 2.33
C TYR A 357 4.68 3.35 2.54
N VAL A 358 4.84 2.41 1.60
CA VAL A 358 5.76 1.28 1.77
C VAL A 358 7.21 1.71 1.86
N MET A 359 7.58 2.86 1.28
CA MET A 359 8.92 3.40 1.45
C MET A 359 9.20 3.80 2.90
N HIS A 360 8.19 4.32 3.61
CA HIS A 360 8.27 4.58 5.05
C HIS A 360 8.35 3.28 5.85
N SER A 361 7.63 2.22 5.44
CA SER A 361 7.73 0.90 6.06
C SER A 361 9.13 0.30 5.93
N ILE A 362 9.74 0.37 4.75
CA ILE A 362 11.11 -0.13 4.53
C ILE A 362 12.12 0.68 5.36
N ALA A 363 11.98 2.01 5.40
CA ALA A 363 12.87 2.86 6.20
C ALA A 363 12.76 2.57 7.71
N THR A 364 11.54 2.44 8.23
CA THR A 364 11.28 2.11 9.64
C THR A 364 11.77 0.70 9.98
N LEU A 365 11.56 -0.27 9.09
CA LEU A 365 12.10 -1.62 9.27
C LEU A 365 13.63 -1.62 9.30
N ALA A 366 14.28 -0.85 8.41
CA ALA A 366 15.74 -0.73 8.40
C ALA A 366 16.29 -0.19 9.73
N GLU A 367 15.64 0.83 10.30
CA GLU A 367 15.99 1.36 11.64
C GLU A 367 15.87 0.28 12.73
N LEU A 368 14.78 -0.50 12.72
CA LEU A 368 14.57 -1.58 13.68
C LEU A 368 15.61 -2.71 13.53
N LEU A 369 15.95 -3.08 12.30
CA LEU A 369 16.95 -4.12 12.01
C LEU A 369 18.35 -3.70 12.44
N ILE A 370 18.74 -2.44 12.19
CA ILE A 370 20.01 -1.91 12.70
C ILE A 370 20.05 -1.89 14.23
N ALA A 371 18.95 -1.53 14.88
CA ALA A 371 18.86 -1.56 16.34
C ALA A 371 18.85 -2.99 16.91
N ASN A 372 18.48 -4.00 16.10
CA ASN A 372 18.36 -5.40 16.51
C ASN A 372 18.98 -6.34 15.46
N PRO A 373 20.33 -6.35 15.32
CA PRO A 373 21.00 -7.20 14.35
C PRO A 373 20.69 -8.69 14.55
N GLY A 374 20.69 -9.48 13.47
CA GLY A 374 20.32 -10.90 13.48
C GLY A 374 18.84 -11.17 13.26
N ARG A 375 18.00 -10.12 13.29
CA ARG A 375 16.56 -10.21 13.03
C ARG A 375 16.26 -10.12 11.54
N ARG A 376 15.09 -10.62 11.15
CA ARG A 376 14.55 -10.54 9.79
C ARG A 376 13.20 -9.85 9.78
N GLY A 377 12.96 -9.08 8.73
CA GLY A 377 11.68 -8.41 8.54
C GLY A 377 11.07 -8.65 7.17
N LEU A 378 9.75 -8.77 7.12
CA LEU A 378 8.96 -8.86 5.89
C LEU A 378 8.17 -7.55 5.67
N ILE A 379 8.32 -6.98 4.49
CA ILE A 379 7.46 -5.92 3.97
C ILE A 379 6.53 -6.52 2.93
N THR A 380 5.24 -6.22 3.08
CA THR A 380 4.24 -6.46 2.03
C THR A 380 3.78 -5.13 1.45
N ALA A 381 3.59 -5.09 0.14
CA ALA A 381 3.25 -3.88 -0.58
C ALA A 381 2.08 -4.17 -1.51
N ASN A 382 0.99 -3.41 -1.36
CA ASN A 382 -0.23 -3.62 -2.13
C ASN A 382 -0.60 -2.38 -2.96
N GLY A 383 -0.97 -2.60 -4.22
CA GLY A 383 -1.49 -1.60 -5.15
C GLY A 383 -2.86 -1.99 -5.70
N GLY A 384 -3.72 -1.00 -5.95
CA GLY A 384 -5.09 -1.25 -6.41
C GLY A 384 -5.99 -1.78 -5.29
N TYR A 385 -6.78 -2.81 -5.60
CA TYR A 385 -7.80 -3.35 -4.70
C TYR A 385 -7.41 -4.73 -4.14
N LEU A 386 -6.20 -4.92 -3.61
CA LEU A 386 -5.55 -6.25 -3.48
C LEU A 386 -5.14 -6.82 -4.84
N THR A 387 -4.81 -5.95 -5.78
CA THR A 387 -4.55 -6.32 -7.17
C THR A 387 -3.08 -6.57 -7.41
N LYS A 388 -2.19 -5.63 -7.10
CA LYS A 388 -0.76 -5.75 -7.34
C LYS A 388 -0.02 -5.92 -6.03
N HIS A 389 0.91 -6.86 -5.98
CA HIS A 389 1.65 -7.21 -4.78
C HIS A 389 3.15 -7.23 -5.03
N SER A 390 3.90 -6.73 -4.07
CA SER A 390 5.36 -6.82 -4.04
C SER A 390 5.80 -7.13 -2.61
N PHE A 391 6.79 -7.99 -2.48
CA PHE A 391 7.30 -8.46 -1.20
C PHE A 391 8.81 -8.23 -1.11
N GLY A 392 9.28 -7.95 0.10
CA GLY A 392 10.70 -7.83 0.41
C GLY A 392 11.02 -8.38 1.79
N VAL A 393 12.03 -9.23 1.87
CA VAL A 393 12.60 -9.68 3.14
C VAL A 393 13.93 -8.99 3.36
N TYR A 394 14.17 -8.48 4.57
CA TYR A 394 15.33 -7.67 4.93
C TYR A 394 16.01 -8.23 6.19
N GLY A 395 17.31 -8.04 6.31
CA GLY A 395 18.11 -8.41 7.49
C GLY A 395 19.45 -7.68 7.53
N THR A 396 20.19 -7.80 8.62
CA THR A 396 21.54 -7.21 8.76
C THR A 396 22.65 -8.11 8.26
N GLU A 397 22.38 -9.41 8.17
CA GLU A 397 23.32 -10.39 7.65
C GLU A 397 23.26 -10.39 6.12
N PRO A 398 24.39 -10.49 5.41
CA PRO A 398 24.38 -10.65 3.97
C PRO A 398 23.69 -11.97 3.58
N PRO A 399 22.84 -11.98 2.52
CA PRO A 399 22.17 -13.20 2.08
C PRO A 399 23.19 -14.24 1.62
N GLU A 400 23.11 -15.46 2.16
CA GLU A 400 24.07 -16.55 1.88
C GLU A 400 24.17 -16.90 0.39
N SER A 401 23.05 -16.85 -0.32
CA SER A 401 22.95 -17.13 -1.76
C SER A 401 22.88 -15.88 -2.63
N GLY A 402 23.19 -14.70 -2.06
CA GLY A 402 22.94 -13.40 -2.70
C GLY A 402 21.46 -13.03 -2.73
N PHE A 403 21.17 -11.77 -3.05
CA PHE A 403 19.78 -11.32 -3.25
C PHE A 403 19.13 -12.10 -4.40
N ARG A 404 17.90 -12.57 -4.18
CA ARG A 404 17.09 -13.24 -5.22
C ARG A 404 15.75 -12.57 -5.37
N TRP A 405 15.34 -12.40 -6.62
CA TRP A 405 14.00 -11.96 -6.98
C TRP A 405 13.34 -12.95 -7.93
N GLU A 406 12.06 -13.22 -7.72
CA GLU A 406 11.27 -14.05 -8.62
C GLU A 406 9.89 -13.43 -8.90
N ASP A 407 9.53 -13.44 -10.18
CA ASP A 407 8.16 -13.22 -10.63
C ASP A 407 7.38 -14.53 -10.45
N VAL A 408 6.38 -14.52 -9.57
CA VAL A 408 5.57 -15.70 -9.26
C VAL A 408 4.24 -15.72 -10.02
N GLN A 409 4.04 -14.80 -10.97
CA GLN A 409 2.79 -14.69 -11.72
C GLN A 409 2.33 -16.00 -12.37
N PRO A 410 3.21 -16.83 -12.99
CA PRO A 410 2.77 -18.09 -13.59
C PRO A 410 2.10 -19.07 -12.61
N GLU A 411 2.51 -19.07 -11.34
CA GLU A 411 1.88 -19.91 -10.30
C GLU A 411 0.54 -19.32 -9.86
N VAL A 412 0.44 -17.98 -9.80
CA VAL A 412 -0.81 -17.28 -9.49
C VAL A 412 -1.85 -17.48 -10.58
N ASP A 413 -1.47 -17.39 -11.85
CA ASP A 413 -2.35 -17.54 -13.01
C ASP A 413 -2.93 -18.96 -13.14
N ALA A 414 -2.29 -19.96 -12.53
CA ALA A 414 -2.79 -21.33 -12.49
C ALA A 414 -3.95 -21.51 -11.48
N HIS A 415 -4.19 -20.54 -10.59
CA HIS A 415 -5.30 -20.59 -9.67
C HIS A 415 -6.63 -20.24 -10.34
N ARG A 416 -7.69 -20.89 -9.88
CA ARG A 416 -9.05 -20.66 -10.37
C ARG A 416 -9.46 -19.20 -10.17
N THR A 417 -10.04 -18.62 -11.22
CA THR A 417 -10.78 -17.35 -11.17
C THR A 417 -12.28 -17.60 -11.32
N ARG A 418 -13.08 -16.54 -11.17
CA ARG A 418 -14.52 -16.55 -11.42
C ARG A 418 -14.83 -15.75 -12.68
N PRO A 419 -15.74 -16.21 -13.56
CA PRO A 419 -16.19 -15.38 -14.68
C PRO A 419 -16.90 -14.11 -14.17
N ALA A 420 -16.53 -12.95 -14.70
CA ALA A 420 -17.23 -11.69 -14.47
C ALA A 420 -18.34 -11.51 -15.52
N ALA A 421 -19.57 -11.28 -15.04
CA ALA A 421 -20.73 -10.96 -15.87
C ALA A 421 -20.99 -9.45 -15.81
N ALA A 422 -20.27 -8.70 -16.66
CA ALA A 422 -20.34 -7.24 -16.70
C ALA A 422 -21.73 -6.72 -17.08
N GLN A 423 -22.44 -7.39 -17.99
CA GLN A 423 -23.84 -7.15 -18.30
C GLN A 423 -24.62 -8.42 -17.98
N TRP A 424 -25.54 -8.32 -17.03
CA TRP A 424 -26.33 -9.46 -16.58
C TRP A 424 -27.70 -8.99 -16.09
N ARG A 425 -28.71 -9.83 -16.28
CA ARG A 425 -30.08 -9.63 -15.81
C ARG A 425 -30.60 -10.94 -15.24
N GLY A 426 -31.19 -10.87 -14.05
CA GLY A 426 -31.79 -12.03 -13.41
C GLY A 426 -31.82 -11.89 -11.89
N THR A 427 -32.19 -12.98 -11.23
CA THR A 427 -32.19 -13.08 -9.77
C THR A 427 -30.94 -13.81 -9.32
N GLY A 428 -30.10 -13.15 -8.53
CA GLY A 428 -28.88 -13.71 -7.95
C GLY A 428 -28.90 -13.67 -6.44
N ALA A 429 -27.80 -14.10 -5.81
CA ALA A 429 -27.63 -14.04 -4.36
C ALA A 429 -26.56 -13.00 -3.99
N VAL A 430 -26.82 -12.20 -2.97
CA VAL A 430 -25.83 -11.24 -2.43
C VAL A 430 -24.65 -12.01 -1.84
N GLU A 431 -23.47 -11.82 -2.41
CA GLU A 431 -22.21 -12.40 -1.92
C GLU A 431 -21.51 -11.45 -0.94
N SER A 432 -21.55 -10.15 -1.21
CA SER A 432 -21.01 -9.10 -0.35
C SER A 432 -21.65 -7.75 -0.69
N TRP A 433 -21.59 -6.79 0.24
CA TRP A 433 -22.15 -5.45 0.02
C TRP A 433 -21.42 -4.36 0.78
N THR A 434 -21.69 -3.11 0.42
CA THR A 434 -21.35 -1.94 1.24
C THR A 434 -22.30 -0.79 0.95
N ALA A 435 -22.42 0.15 1.89
CA ALA A 435 -23.17 1.38 1.70
C ALA A 435 -22.28 2.60 2.00
N PRO A 436 -21.98 3.46 1.01
CA PRO A 436 -21.31 4.74 1.23
C PRO A 436 -22.17 5.72 2.00
N PHE A 437 -21.52 6.58 2.80
CA PHE A 437 -22.16 7.62 3.60
C PHE A 437 -21.80 9.02 3.11
N ASP A 438 -22.76 9.94 3.22
CA ASP A 438 -22.52 11.37 3.01
C ASP A 438 -21.81 12.02 4.21
N ARG A 439 -21.60 13.35 4.15
CA ARG A 439 -20.96 14.10 5.24
C ARG A 439 -21.84 14.27 6.48
N ASP A 440 -23.15 14.12 6.33
CA ASP A 440 -24.14 14.21 7.42
C ASP A 440 -24.38 12.85 8.09
N GLY A 441 -23.74 11.78 7.60
CA GLY A 441 -23.84 10.44 8.15
C GLY A 441 -25.04 9.64 7.63
N ARG A 442 -25.59 9.98 6.45
CA ARG A 442 -26.67 9.23 5.82
C ARG A 442 -26.13 8.24 4.78
N PRO A 443 -26.51 6.94 4.84
CA PRO A 443 -26.26 6.00 3.75
C PRO A 443 -26.91 6.47 2.45
N GLN A 444 -26.18 6.40 1.32
CA GLN A 444 -26.65 6.95 0.05
C GLN A 444 -27.19 5.89 -0.93
N GLN A 445 -26.52 4.74 -0.99
CA GLN A 445 -26.79 3.65 -1.93
C GLN A 445 -26.14 2.37 -1.42
N VAL A 446 -26.47 1.22 -2.01
CA VAL A 446 -25.84 -0.07 -1.70
C VAL A 446 -25.12 -0.59 -2.94
N PHE A 447 -23.82 -0.86 -2.82
CA PHE A 447 -23.08 -1.63 -3.81
C PHE A 447 -23.10 -3.10 -3.43
N LEU A 448 -23.28 -3.97 -4.42
CA LEU A 448 -23.44 -5.40 -4.24
C LEU A 448 -22.48 -6.17 -5.15
N ALA A 449 -21.80 -7.16 -4.59
CA ALA A 449 -21.31 -8.30 -5.34
C ALA A 449 -22.40 -9.38 -5.34
N VAL A 450 -22.80 -9.83 -6.52
CA VAL A 450 -23.91 -10.77 -6.70
C VAL A 450 -23.42 -12.02 -7.42
N GLN A 451 -23.64 -13.17 -6.81
CA GLN A 451 -23.39 -14.45 -7.44
C GLN A 451 -24.60 -14.86 -8.28
N THR A 452 -24.36 -15.18 -9.56
CA THR A 452 -25.42 -15.65 -10.45
C THR A 452 -25.67 -17.16 -10.26
N PRO A 453 -26.85 -17.69 -10.64
CA PRO A 453 -27.13 -19.13 -10.61
C PRO A 453 -26.12 -19.98 -11.42
N GLU A 454 -25.51 -19.39 -12.45
CA GLU A 454 -24.48 -20.02 -13.30
C GLU A 454 -23.08 -20.00 -12.66
N GLY A 455 -22.93 -19.39 -11.49
CA GLY A 455 -21.68 -19.31 -10.73
C GLY A 455 -20.75 -18.16 -11.14
N SER A 456 -21.16 -17.30 -12.07
CA SER A 456 -20.44 -16.04 -12.38
C SER A 456 -20.71 -14.97 -11.31
N ARG A 457 -19.97 -13.86 -11.34
CA ARG A 457 -20.24 -12.69 -10.49
C ARG A 457 -20.61 -11.48 -11.32
N THR A 458 -21.67 -10.78 -10.93
CA THR A 458 -21.99 -9.45 -11.42
C THR A 458 -21.91 -8.45 -10.28
N LEU A 459 -21.63 -7.18 -10.60
CA LEU A 459 -21.68 -6.08 -9.64
C LEU A 459 -22.93 -5.26 -9.89
N ALA A 460 -23.64 -4.91 -8.82
CA ALA A 460 -24.90 -4.19 -8.88
C ALA A 460 -24.96 -3.03 -7.88
N VAL A 461 -25.91 -2.12 -8.09
CA VAL A 461 -26.17 -0.97 -7.22
C VAL A 461 -27.66 -0.78 -6.95
N ILE A 462 -28.03 -0.56 -5.70
CA ILE A 462 -29.36 -0.11 -5.28
C ILE A 462 -29.25 1.36 -4.89
N ARG A 463 -30.00 2.24 -5.56
CA ARG A 463 -29.88 3.70 -5.38
C ARG A 463 -30.89 4.28 -4.41
N GLU A 464 -31.77 3.47 -3.84
CA GLU A 464 -32.74 3.91 -2.83
C GLU A 464 -32.07 4.12 -1.46
N PRO A 465 -32.10 5.35 -0.89
CA PRO A 465 -31.50 5.62 0.42
C PRO A 465 -32.12 4.81 1.57
N ASP A 466 -33.42 4.50 1.50
CA ASP A 466 -34.11 3.70 2.53
C ASP A 466 -33.58 2.26 2.56
N VAL A 467 -33.28 1.68 1.39
CA VAL A 467 -32.63 0.37 1.30
C VAL A 467 -31.20 0.43 1.81
N ALA A 468 -30.49 1.53 1.53
CA ALA A 468 -29.15 1.74 2.09
C ALA A 468 -29.17 1.86 3.62
N ALA A 469 -30.19 2.51 4.19
CA ALA A 469 -30.38 2.60 5.64
C ALA A 469 -30.70 1.23 6.27
N ALA A 470 -31.50 0.39 5.62
CA ALA A 470 -31.74 -0.98 6.09
C ALA A 470 -30.47 -1.85 5.99
N ALA A 471 -29.74 -1.79 4.88
CA ALA A 471 -28.58 -2.65 4.61
C ALA A 471 -27.36 -2.42 5.53
N VAL A 472 -27.32 -1.32 6.29
CA VAL A 472 -26.29 -1.09 7.32
C VAL A 472 -26.67 -1.66 8.69
N HIS A 473 -27.90 -2.13 8.86
CA HIS A 473 -28.41 -2.75 10.09
C HIS A 473 -28.77 -4.23 9.91
N GLU A 474 -29.18 -4.62 8.70
CA GLU A 474 -29.59 -5.97 8.36
C GLU A 474 -28.46 -6.78 7.73
N ASP A 475 -28.41 -8.07 8.03
CA ASP A 475 -27.48 -9.01 7.38
C ASP A 475 -28.15 -9.56 6.11
N ILE A 476 -27.82 -8.96 4.96
CA ILE A 476 -28.39 -9.34 3.65
C ILE A 476 -27.54 -10.40 2.92
N ALA A 477 -26.60 -11.07 3.60
CA ALA A 477 -25.81 -12.13 2.99
C ALA A 477 -26.71 -13.26 2.46
N GLY A 478 -26.52 -13.63 1.21
CA GLY A 478 -27.32 -14.67 0.54
C GLY A 478 -28.74 -14.25 0.17
N ALA A 479 -29.17 -13.01 0.45
CA ALA A 479 -30.48 -12.51 0.06
C ALA A 479 -30.64 -12.54 -1.47
N ALA A 480 -31.86 -12.83 -1.92
CA ALA A 480 -32.18 -12.79 -3.34
C ALA A 480 -32.26 -11.34 -3.83
N VAL A 481 -31.64 -11.05 -4.97
CA VAL A 481 -31.60 -9.72 -5.56
C VAL A 481 -31.87 -9.79 -7.06
N ASP A 482 -32.79 -8.96 -7.54
CA ASP A 482 -33.07 -8.80 -8.96
C ASP A 482 -32.17 -7.73 -9.56
N VAL A 483 -31.25 -8.14 -10.42
CA VAL A 483 -30.32 -7.25 -11.13
C VAL A 483 -30.84 -7.00 -12.54
N ARG A 484 -30.75 -5.74 -12.98
CA ARG A 484 -31.10 -5.26 -14.33
C ARG A 484 -29.84 -5.13 -15.19
N GLU A 485 -30.03 -5.06 -16.50
CA GLU A 485 -28.92 -4.99 -17.47
C GLU A 485 -28.00 -3.78 -17.25
N ASP A 486 -28.55 -2.66 -16.77
CA ASP A 486 -27.81 -1.44 -16.45
C ASP A 486 -27.05 -1.50 -15.11
N GLY A 487 -27.13 -2.63 -14.39
CA GLY A 487 -26.49 -2.84 -13.10
C GLY A 487 -27.28 -2.32 -11.91
N THR A 488 -28.47 -1.73 -12.11
CA THR A 488 -29.37 -1.44 -10.99
C THR A 488 -29.98 -2.71 -10.44
N ALA A 489 -30.30 -2.72 -9.14
CA ALA A 489 -30.85 -3.88 -8.46
C ALA A 489 -31.98 -3.53 -7.49
N ALA A 490 -32.78 -4.54 -7.12
CA ALA A 490 -33.76 -4.48 -6.05
C ALA A 490 -33.70 -5.75 -5.19
N LEU A 491 -33.66 -5.60 -3.86
CA LEU A 491 -33.79 -6.73 -2.93
C LEU A 491 -35.19 -7.33 -3.02
N ARG A 492 -35.30 -8.65 -2.84
CA ARG A 492 -36.58 -9.38 -2.83
C ARG A 492 -37.14 -9.62 -1.44
#